data_AF-D8T4Y0-F1
#
_entry.id   AF-D8T4Y0-F1
#
_cell.length_a   1.000
_cell.length_b   1.000
_cell.length_c   1.000
_cell.angle_alpha   90.00
_cell.angle_beta   90.00
_cell.angle_gamma   90.00
#
_symmetry.space_group_name_H-M   'P 1'
#
loop_
_entity.id
_entity.type
_entity.pdbx_description
1 polymer ?
#
loop_
_entity_poly.entity_id
_entity_poly.type
_entity_poly.pdbx_seq_one_letter_code
_entity_poly.pdbx_strand_id
1 'polypeptide(L)'
;METGKEEDGVSAALVDSLKAAIRDWMVDAGVGSDFQVPDVGVRRISEKVRQKLQEDSTSEWEASYTSNAAFLVASALKKRRNLDGGQLAMEVVPADLASQLAAKLSAQQLSGVVVKACKGHVNFYLSSSAKGKSSVAAIHGETKAGHGDGEAPVHRVKRTLEVRMQRSAFDRESFELYKKYQVLVHNDKQVLESSYRRFLVDSPLVPFQSASTSYGSFHQQYRIDGRLVAVGVVDILPKCLSSKYLFWDPDFAFLSLGKFSALQEIEWVKAAAEPSLQYYYLGYYIHSCPKMRYKAAYAPAELLCPLTLKWIPFDIARPLVETGAFVRLSGENKQADITSNGTEALELHETPKNLGEVPILLYSSARCILLKDLELAAPKRFIEGLKWQLLQYWQLVGEGLASRMAYAIQSKFS
;
A
#
# COMPACT_ATOMS: atom_id res chain seq x y z
N MET A 1 4.48 18.46 -14.58
CA MET A 1 3.49 17.88 -15.50
C MET A 1 2.74 16.81 -14.74
N GLU A 2 1.68 17.24 -14.07
CA GLU A 2 0.70 16.38 -13.41
C GLU A 2 -0.09 15.66 -14.49
N THR A 3 -0.11 14.33 -14.45
CA THR A 3 -1.09 13.54 -15.21
C THR A 3 -2.35 13.46 -14.37
N GLY A 4 -3.17 14.51 -14.52
CA GLY A 4 -4.50 14.60 -13.95
C GLY A 4 -5.37 13.41 -14.37
N LYS A 5 -6.18 12.95 -13.43
CA LYS A 5 -7.27 12.00 -13.64
C LYS A 5 -8.23 12.55 -14.69
N GLU A 6 -8.13 12.09 -15.94
CA GLU A 6 -9.31 11.98 -16.78
C GLU A 6 -10.08 10.75 -16.29
N GLU A 7 -11.15 10.99 -15.49
CA GLU A 7 -12.18 9.98 -15.31
C GLU A 7 -12.86 9.78 -16.67
N ASP A 8 -12.42 8.73 -17.36
CA ASP A 8 -13.03 8.19 -18.55
C ASP A 8 -14.57 8.12 -18.37
N GLY A 9 -15.33 8.84 -19.20
CA GLY A 9 -16.79 8.97 -19.05
C GLY A 9 -17.54 7.64 -19.06
N VAL A 10 -16.93 6.60 -19.64
CA VAL A 10 -17.43 5.20 -19.56
C VAL A 10 -17.40 4.68 -18.13
N SER A 11 -16.35 4.99 -17.36
CA SER A 11 -16.22 4.58 -15.97
C SER A 11 -17.30 5.19 -15.07
N ALA A 12 -17.66 6.46 -15.29
CA ALA A 12 -18.72 7.12 -14.54
C ALA A 12 -20.09 6.46 -14.78
N ALA A 13 -20.44 6.21 -16.05
CA ALA A 13 -21.69 5.53 -16.39
C ALA A 13 -21.77 4.11 -15.81
N LEU A 14 -20.67 3.35 -15.87
CA LEU A 14 -20.60 2.02 -15.25
C LEU A 14 -20.73 2.07 -13.72
N VAL A 15 -20.20 3.11 -13.07
CA VAL A 15 -20.38 3.33 -11.63
C VAL A 15 -21.85 3.56 -11.30
N ASP A 16 -22.57 4.34 -12.11
CA ASP A 16 -24.00 4.62 -11.88
C ASP A 16 -24.86 3.37 -12.04
N SER A 17 -24.65 2.59 -13.12
CA SER A 17 -25.31 1.28 -13.31
C SER A 17 -25.02 0.31 -12.17
N LEU A 18 -23.76 0.27 -11.70
CA LEU A 18 -23.35 -0.58 -10.58
C LEU A 18 -24.01 -0.15 -9.27
N LYS A 19 -24.07 1.16 -8.99
CA LYS A 19 -24.78 1.68 -7.82
C LYS A 19 -26.28 1.36 -7.87
N ALA A 20 -26.89 1.42 -9.05
CA ALA A 20 -28.29 1.01 -9.25
C ALA A 20 -28.49 -0.49 -8.97
N ALA A 21 -27.61 -1.35 -9.50
CA ALA A 21 -27.66 -2.78 -9.25
C ALA A 21 -27.47 -3.14 -7.77
N ILE A 22 -26.63 -2.41 -7.03
CA ILE A 22 -26.45 -2.60 -5.58
C ILE A 22 -27.73 -2.23 -4.83
N ARG A 23 -28.36 -1.10 -5.16
CA ARG A 23 -29.63 -0.70 -4.52
C ARG A 23 -30.74 -1.72 -4.77
N ASP A 24 -30.86 -2.18 -6.01
CA ASP A 24 -31.84 -3.21 -6.39
C ASP A 24 -31.58 -4.54 -5.65
N TRP A 25 -30.32 -4.97 -5.58
CA TRP A 25 -29.92 -6.12 -4.77
C TRP A 25 -30.23 -5.96 -3.27
N MET A 26 -30.03 -4.77 -2.71
CA MET A 26 -30.35 -4.50 -1.31
C MET A 26 -31.84 -4.67 -1.02
N VAL A 27 -32.71 -4.26 -1.94
CA VAL A 27 -34.16 -4.43 -1.82
C VAL A 27 -34.50 -5.92 -1.78
N ASP A 28 -33.99 -6.71 -2.72
CA ASP A 28 -34.23 -8.17 -2.77
C ASP A 28 -33.69 -8.89 -1.54
N ALA A 29 -32.53 -8.46 -1.04
CA ALA A 29 -31.88 -9.02 0.13
C ALA A 29 -32.52 -8.57 1.46
N GLY A 30 -33.56 -7.73 1.43
CA GLY A 30 -34.20 -7.19 2.63
C GLY A 30 -33.27 -6.31 3.47
N VAL A 31 -32.25 -5.70 2.86
CA VAL A 31 -31.36 -4.76 3.53
C VAL A 31 -32.12 -3.44 3.72
N GLY A 32 -32.24 -3.01 4.99
CA GLY A 32 -32.97 -1.79 5.35
C GLY A 32 -32.54 -0.57 4.54
N SER A 33 -33.51 0.31 4.25
CA SER A 33 -33.32 1.56 3.49
C SER A 33 -32.37 2.56 4.15
N ASP A 34 -32.01 2.32 5.41
CA ASP A 34 -31.05 3.07 6.19
C ASP A 34 -29.58 2.70 5.89
N PHE A 35 -29.33 1.61 5.16
CA PHE A 35 -27.99 1.22 4.76
C PHE A 35 -27.45 2.13 3.64
N GLN A 36 -26.41 2.89 3.95
CA GLN A 36 -25.73 3.70 2.95
C GLN A 36 -24.82 2.83 2.08
N VAL A 37 -25.04 2.86 0.76
CA VAL A 37 -24.17 2.19 -0.22
C VAL A 37 -22.75 2.75 -0.09
N PRO A 38 -21.71 1.91 0.11
CA PRO A 38 -20.32 2.35 0.15
C PRO A 38 -19.91 3.07 -1.13
N ASP A 39 -18.89 3.92 -1.04
CA ASP A 39 -18.32 4.54 -2.23
C ASP A 39 -17.64 3.47 -3.11
N VAL A 40 -18.29 3.13 -4.23
CA VAL A 40 -17.86 2.10 -5.17
C VAL A 40 -17.29 2.74 -6.42
N GLY A 41 -16.20 2.17 -6.92
CA GLY A 41 -15.53 2.63 -8.14
C GLY A 41 -15.42 1.53 -9.19
N VAL A 42 -15.39 1.96 -10.45
CA VAL A 42 -15.02 1.14 -11.61
C VAL A 42 -13.65 1.61 -12.09
N ARG A 43 -12.76 0.68 -12.45
CA ARG A 43 -11.40 1.01 -12.89
C ARG A 43 -11.06 0.24 -14.15
N ARG A 44 -10.31 0.88 -15.06
CA ARG A 44 -9.81 0.23 -16.26
C ARG A 44 -8.87 -0.93 -15.90
N ILE A 45 -9.06 -2.08 -16.55
CA ILE A 45 -8.24 -3.27 -16.38
C ILE A 45 -6.88 -3.04 -17.03
N SER A 46 -5.82 -3.23 -16.23
CA SER A 46 -4.44 -3.22 -16.75
C SER A 46 -4.19 -4.42 -17.67
N GLU A 47 -3.27 -4.29 -18.62
CA GLU A 47 -2.92 -5.34 -19.58
C GLU A 47 -2.51 -6.67 -18.90
N LYS A 48 -1.80 -6.59 -17.77
CA LYS A 48 -1.43 -7.76 -16.94
C LYS A 48 -2.65 -8.49 -16.34
N VAL A 49 -3.69 -7.76 -15.94
CA VAL A 49 -4.94 -8.36 -15.42
C VAL A 49 -5.76 -8.92 -16.57
N ARG A 50 -5.74 -8.26 -17.75
CA ARG A 50 -6.40 -8.74 -18.96
C ARG A 50 -5.87 -10.11 -19.40
N GLN A 51 -4.56 -10.31 -19.37
CA GLN A 51 -3.93 -11.61 -19.67
C GLN A 51 -4.39 -12.75 -18.73
N LYS A 52 -4.73 -12.45 -17.48
CA LYS A 52 -5.23 -13.45 -16.51
C LYS A 52 -6.72 -13.76 -16.66
N LEU A 53 -7.46 -12.91 -17.35
CA LEU A 53 -8.89 -13.08 -17.65
C LEU A 53 -9.11 -13.69 -19.05
N GLN A 54 -8.05 -14.15 -19.72
CA GLN A 54 -8.07 -14.66 -21.09
C GLN A 54 -8.87 -15.96 -21.28
N GLU A 55 -9.21 -16.70 -20.21
CA GLU A 55 -10.09 -17.87 -20.32
C GLU A 55 -11.53 -17.51 -20.76
N ASP A 56 -11.93 -16.23 -20.62
CA ASP A 56 -13.28 -15.75 -20.90
C ASP A 56 -13.36 -14.68 -22.01
N SER A 57 -12.22 -14.32 -22.60
CA SER A 57 -12.13 -13.26 -23.62
C SER A 57 -12.20 -13.89 -25.02
N THR A 58 -13.25 -13.59 -25.78
CA THR A 58 -13.37 -14.00 -27.18
C THR A 58 -12.88 -12.87 -28.11
N SER A 59 -12.70 -13.16 -29.40
CA SER A 59 -12.36 -12.14 -30.41
C SER A 59 -13.34 -10.96 -30.47
N GLU A 60 -14.54 -11.10 -29.88
CA GLU A 60 -15.59 -10.09 -29.86
C GLU A 60 -15.62 -9.23 -28.58
N TRP A 61 -15.14 -9.74 -27.44
CA TRP A 61 -15.34 -9.13 -26.12
C TRP A 61 -14.04 -9.02 -25.32
N GLU A 62 -13.66 -7.80 -24.94
CA GLU A 62 -12.41 -7.54 -24.22
C GLU A 62 -12.66 -7.04 -22.80
N ALA A 63 -12.07 -7.71 -21.81
CA ALA A 63 -12.09 -7.29 -20.41
C ALA A 63 -11.48 -5.89 -20.26
N SER A 64 -12.33 -4.90 -20.00
CA SER A 64 -11.99 -3.48 -20.08
C SER A 64 -12.02 -2.78 -18.72
N TYR A 65 -12.99 -3.12 -17.86
CA TYR A 65 -13.11 -2.51 -16.54
C TYR A 65 -13.43 -3.54 -15.46
N THR A 66 -13.09 -3.22 -14.21
CA THR A 66 -13.34 -4.07 -13.04
C THR A 66 -13.77 -3.24 -11.84
N SER A 67 -14.56 -3.83 -10.95
CA SER A 67 -14.95 -3.25 -9.66
C SER A 67 -14.86 -4.28 -8.54
N ASN A 68 -14.42 -3.82 -7.36
CA ASN A 68 -14.40 -4.57 -6.11
C ASN A 68 -15.63 -4.28 -5.23
N ALA A 69 -16.71 -3.73 -5.80
CA ALA A 69 -17.90 -3.30 -5.08
C ALA A 69 -18.49 -4.38 -4.15
N ALA A 70 -18.51 -5.65 -4.58
CA ALA A 70 -19.01 -6.75 -3.77
C ALA A 70 -18.24 -6.92 -2.44
N PHE A 71 -16.92 -6.72 -2.44
CA PHE A 71 -16.12 -6.73 -1.21
C PHE A 71 -16.47 -5.57 -0.28
N LEU A 72 -16.69 -4.37 -0.84
CA LEU A 72 -17.01 -3.17 -0.07
C LEU A 72 -18.38 -3.29 0.60
N VAL A 73 -19.39 -3.73 -0.16
CA VAL A 73 -20.76 -3.94 0.34
C VAL A 73 -20.79 -5.06 1.39
N ALA A 74 -20.18 -6.21 1.12
CA ALA A 74 -20.11 -7.31 2.08
C ALA A 74 -19.39 -6.90 3.38
N SER A 75 -18.29 -6.14 3.27
CA SER A 75 -17.57 -5.63 4.45
C SER A 75 -18.40 -4.63 5.26
N ALA A 76 -19.16 -3.76 4.59
CA ALA A 76 -20.01 -2.77 5.26
C ALA A 76 -21.18 -3.43 5.99
N LEU A 77 -21.84 -4.43 5.37
CA LEU A 77 -22.90 -5.22 6.01
C LEU A 77 -22.38 -6.03 7.19
N LYS A 78 -21.19 -6.64 7.07
CA LYS A 78 -20.53 -7.34 8.18
C LYS A 78 -20.26 -6.41 9.37
N LYS A 79 -19.82 -5.17 9.09
CA LYS A 79 -19.57 -4.17 10.14
C LYS A 79 -20.86 -3.75 10.84
N ARG A 80 -21.95 -3.56 10.10
CA ARG A 80 -23.28 -3.27 10.66
C ARG A 80 -23.79 -4.41 11.54
N ARG A 81 -23.70 -5.66 11.06
CA ARG A 81 -24.11 -6.85 11.83
C ARG A 81 -23.42 -6.94 13.19
N ASN A 82 -22.14 -6.59 13.25
CA ASN A 82 -21.38 -6.57 14.49
C ASN A 82 -21.80 -5.45 15.46
N LEU A 83 -22.37 -4.35 14.96
CA LEU A 83 -22.89 -3.25 15.77
C LEU A 83 -24.31 -3.54 16.28
N ASP A 84 -25.16 -4.16 15.46
CA ASP A 84 -26.57 -4.45 15.77
C ASP A 84 -26.76 -5.77 16.56
N GLY A 85 -25.70 -6.31 17.17
CA GLY A 85 -25.78 -7.53 17.99
C GLY A 85 -26.18 -8.80 17.24
N GLY A 86 -26.03 -8.85 15.91
CA GLY A 86 -26.30 -10.05 15.11
C GLY A 86 -27.74 -10.22 14.59
N GLN A 87 -28.60 -9.21 14.67
CA GLN A 87 -30.00 -9.30 14.17
C GLN A 87 -30.14 -9.29 12.64
N LEU A 88 -29.10 -8.94 11.87
CA LEU A 88 -29.11 -9.06 10.41
C LEU A 88 -28.82 -10.52 9.98
N ALA A 89 -29.81 -11.13 9.34
CA ALA A 89 -29.92 -12.58 9.12
C ALA A 89 -29.01 -13.17 8.01
N MET A 90 -28.20 -12.37 7.30
CA MET A 90 -27.48 -12.88 6.12
C MET A 90 -25.97 -12.59 6.16
N GLU A 91 -25.17 -13.64 6.11
CA GLU A 91 -23.74 -13.53 5.78
C GLU A 91 -23.59 -13.35 4.27
N VAL A 92 -23.07 -12.18 3.86
CA VAL A 92 -22.89 -11.85 2.45
C VAL A 92 -21.47 -12.22 2.02
N VAL A 93 -21.36 -13.23 1.16
CA VAL A 93 -20.08 -13.66 0.58
C VAL A 93 -19.78 -12.81 -0.66
N PRO A 94 -18.60 -12.18 -0.77
CA PRO A 94 -18.30 -11.29 -1.90
C PRO A 94 -18.39 -11.95 -3.29
N ALA A 95 -18.06 -13.25 -3.40
CA ALA A 95 -18.17 -13.97 -4.66
C ALA A 95 -19.63 -14.10 -5.12
N ASP A 96 -20.53 -14.48 -4.20
CA ASP A 96 -21.95 -14.64 -4.48
C ASP A 96 -22.60 -13.29 -4.78
N LEU A 97 -22.26 -12.26 -4.01
CA LEU A 97 -22.71 -10.90 -4.27
C LEU A 97 -22.22 -10.40 -5.64
N ALA A 98 -20.96 -10.63 -6.01
CA ALA A 98 -20.47 -10.24 -7.33
C ALA A 98 -21.24 -10.92 -8.46
N SER A 99 -21.58 -12.21 -8.31
CA SER A 99 -22.41 -12.95 -9.27
C SER A 99 -23.82 -12.38 -9.37
N GLN A 100 -24.46 -12.07 -8.24
CA GLN A 100 -25.80 -11.48 -8.21
C GLN A 100 -25.81 -10.07 -8.81
N LEU A 101 -24.79 -9.25 -8.52
CA LEU A 101 -24.63 -7.92 -9.13
C LEU A 101 -24.38 -8.03 -10.64
N ALA A 102 -23.56 -8.99 -11.09
CA ALA A 102 -23.32 -9.22 -12.51
C ALA A 102 -24.61 -9.65 -13.23
N ALA A 103 -25.43 -10.52 -12.63
CA ALA A 103 -26.72 -10.92 -13.17
C ALA A 103 -27.68 -9.73 -13.31
N LYS A 104 -27.77 -8.88 -12.28
CA LYS A 104 -28.59 -7.66 -12.31
C LYS A 104 -28.11 -6.65 -13.35
N LEU A 105 -26.79 -6.47 -13.49
CA LEU A 105 -26.22 -5.61 -14.52
C LEU A 105 -26.46 -6.15 -15.93
N SER A 106 -26.38 -7.46 -16.13
CA SER A 106 -26.75 -8.10 -17.39
C SER A 106 -28.24 -7.91 -17.71
N ALA A 107 -29.11 -7.92 -16.69
CA ALA A 107 -30.54 -7.64 -16.86
C ALA A 107 -30.84 -6.17 -17.26
N GLN A 108 -29.93 -5.23 -16.99
CA GLN A 108 -30.04 -3.83 -17.43
C GLN A 108 -29.80 -3.65 -18.94
N GLN A 109 -29.44 -4.70 -19.67
CA GLN A 109 -29.23 -4.69 -21.14
C GLN A 109 -28.29 -3.57 -21.60
N LEU A 110 -27.16 -3.41 -20.90
CA LEU A 110 -26.13 -2.42 -21.24
C LEU A 110 -25.56 -2.71 -22.64
N SER A 111 -25.90 -1.89 -23.63
CA SER A 111 -25.49 -2.12 -25.02
C SER A 111 -23.96 -2.08 -25.17
N GLY A 112 -23.40 -3.08 -25.84
CA GLY A 112 -21.97 -3.21 -26.06
C GLY A 112 -21.14 -3.53 -24.80
N VAL A 113 -21.77 -3.92 -23.70
CA VAL A 113 -21.12 -4.32 -22.45
C VAL A 113 -21.61 -5.71 -22.02
N VAL A 114 -20.68 -6.66 -21.84
CA VAL A 114 -20.93 -7.93 -21.17
C VAL A 114 -20.39 -7.86 -19.75
N VAL A 115 -21.15 -8.31 -18.76
CA VAL A 115 -20.75 -8.29 -17.35
C VAL A 115 -20.55 -9.72 -16.84
N LYS A 116 -19.39 -9.98 -16.23
CA LYS A 116 -19.11 -11.27 -15.59
C LYS A 116 -18.57 -11.07 -14.19
N ALA A 117 -18.95 -11.95 -13.27
CA ALA A 117 -18.35 -12.02 -11.95
C ALA A 117 -17.15 -12.95 -11.96
N CYS A 118 -16.06 -12.55 -11.31
CA CYS A 118 -14.92 -13.43 -11.08
C CYS A 118 -14.30 -13.16 -9.71
N LYS A 119 -14.31 -14.16 -8.83
CA LYS A 119 -13.67 -14.11 -7.50
C LYS A 119 -14.01 -12.84 -6.70
N GLY A 120 -15.30 -12.47 -6.67
CA GLY A 120 -15.78 -11.28 -5.95
C GLY A 120 -15.60 -9.94 -6.67
N HIS A 121 -15.11 -9.95 -7.91
CA HIS A 121 -15.04 -8.76 -8.77
C HIS A 121 -16.15 -8.79 -9.81
N VAL A 122 -16.69 -7.62 -10.13
CA VAL A 122 -17.59 -7.39 -11.27
C VAL A 122 -16.75 -6.85 -12.42
N ASN A 123 -16.65 -7.60 -13.51
CA ASN A 123 -15.84 -7.26 -14.67
C ASN A 123 -16.74 -6.90 -15.86
N PHE A 124 -16.36 -5.83 -16.56
CA PHE A 124 -17.07 -5.30 -17.72
C PHE A 124 -16.22 -5.52 -18.97
N TYR A 125 -16.80 -6.21 -19.95
CA TYR A 125 -16.21 -6.57 -21.22
C TYR A 125 -16.86 -5.72 -22.31
N LEU A 126 -16.07 -4.91 -23.01
CA LEU A 126 -16.58 -4.09 -24.09
C LEU A 126 -16.48 -4.83 -25.42
N SER A 127 -17.47 -4.64 -26.28
CA SER A 127 -17.41 -5.11 -27.67
C SER A 127 -16.31 -4.38 -28.43
N SER A 128 -15.65 -5.09 -29.35
CA SER A 128 -14.71 -4.50 -30.32
C SER A 128 -15.31 -3.32 -31.11
N SER A 129 -16.63 -3.29 -31.33
CA SER A 129 -17.38 -2.19 -31.97
C SER A 129 -17.56 -0.93 -31.10
N ALA A 130 -17.34 -1.05 -29.79
CA ALA A 130 -17.36 0.06 -28.82
C ALA A 130 -15.97 0.68 -28.60
N LYS A 131 -14.92 0.13 -29.24
CA LYS A 131 -13.56 0.69 -29.19
C LYS A 131 -13.53 2.06 -29.89
N GLY A 132 -13.16 3.10 -29.14
CA GLY A 132 -12.94 4.45 -29.66
C GLY A 132 -14.11 5.43 -29.49
N LYS A 133 -15.27 4.99 -28.98
CA LYS A 133 -16.37 5.91 -28.66
C LYS A 133 -16.23 6.39 -27.21
N SER A 134 -15.74 7.62 -27.04
CA SER A 134 -15.70 8.34 -25.75
C SER A 134 -17.11 8.73 -25.24
N SER A 135 -18.20 8.21 -25.82
CA SER A 135 -19.54 8.70 -25.53
C SER A 135 -20.39 7.69 -24.75
N VAL A 136 -20.91 8.19 -23.63
CA VAL A 136 -21.92 7.61 -22.72
C VAL A 136 -23.18 7.11 -23.45
N ALA A 137 -23.38 7.52 -24.71
CA ALA A 137 -24.56 7.21 -25.53
C ALA A 137 -24.72 5.72 -25.91
N ALA A 138 -23.71 4.87 -25.73
CA ALA A 138 -23.81 3.45 -26.11
C ALA A 138 -24.49 2.54 -25.07
N ILE A 139 -24.74 3.03 -23.85
CA ILE A 139 -25.10 2.17 -22.69
C ILE A 139 -26.62 2.10 -22.43
N HIS A 140 -27.46 2.91 -23.09
CA HIS A 140 -28.92 2.86 -22.90
C HIS A 140 -29.63 2.50 -24.21
N GLY A 141 -30.19 1.28 -24.26
CA GLY A 141 -31.01 0.77 -25.35
C GLY A 141 -32.11 -0.15 -24.81
N GLU A 142 -33.28 -0.08 -25.43
CA GLU A 142 -34.59 -0.48 -24.91
C GLU A 142 -34.81 -1.97 -24.59
N THR A 143 -35.60 -2.18 -23.54
CA THR A 143 -35.97 -3.46 -22.91
C THR A 143 -36.77 -4.39 -23.83
N LYS A 144 -36.29 -5.63 -24.04
CA LYS A 144 -37.16 -6.76 -24.39
C LYS A 144 -36.82 -8.01 -23.57
N ALA A 145 -37.85 -8.57 -22.94
CA ALA A 145 -37.81 -9.70 -22.03
C ALA A 145 -37.58 -11.04 -22.75
N GLY A 146 -36.71 -11.87 -22.18
CA GLY A 146 -36.52 -13.27 -22.55
C GLY A 146 -36.19 -14.10 -21.31
N HIS A 147 -37.03 -15.10 -21.02
CA HIS A 147 -36.85 -16.11 -19.97
C HIS A 147 -35.81 -17.16 -20.40
N GLY A 148 -35.07 -17.73 -19.44
CA GLY A 148 -34.24 -18.92 -19.66
C GLY A 148 -33.48 -19.35 -18.40
N ASP A 149 -33.86 -20.52 -17.90
CA ASP A 149 -33.52 -21.16 -16.61
C ASP A 149 -32.06 -21.68 -16.45
N GLY A 150 -31.67 -21.90 -15.18
CA GLY A 150 -30.77 -22.99 -14.79
C GLY A 150 -29.50 -22.59 -14.02
N GLU A 151 -29.61 -22.35 -12.70
CA GLU A 151 -28.45 -22.29 -11.80
C GLU A 151 -27.86 -23.69 -11.59
N ALA A 152 -26.61 -23.89 -12.02
CA ALA A 152 -25.80 -25.05 -11.63
C ALA A 152 -25.10 -24.76 -10.28
N PRO A 153 -25.01 -25.74 -9.35
CA PRO A 153 -24.44 -25.52 -8.03
C PRO A 153 -22.92 -25.26 -8.12
N VAL A 154 -22.49 -24.10 -7.62
CA VAL A 154 -21.06 -23.75 -7.50
C VAL A 154 -20.44 -24.55 -6.36
N HIS A 155 -19.67 -25.59 -6.70
CA HIS A 155 -18.88 -26.31 -5.71
C HIS A 155 -17.77 -25.43 -5.13
N ARG A 156 -17.92 -25.04 -3.86
CA ARG A 156 -16.91 -24.31 -3.08
C ARG A 156 -15.72 -25.23 -2.82
N VAL A 157 -14.66 -25.09 -3.63
CA VAL A 157 -13.39 -25.80 -3.40
C VAL A 157 -12.80 -25.31 -2.07
N LYS A 158 -12.75 -26.20 -1.07
CA LYS A 158 -12.07 -25.93 0.20
C LYS A 158 -10.58 -25.77 -0.09
N ARG A 159 -10.01 -24.62 0.31
CA ARG A 159 -8.59 -24.29 0.16
C ARG A 159 -7.93 -24.37 1.53
N THR A 160 -6.69 -24.86 1.57
CA THR A 160 -5.91 -24.97 2.82
C THR A 160 -4.85 -23.88 2.85
N LEU A 161 -4.85 -23.06 3.91
CA LEU A 161 -3.80 -22.09 4.18
C LEU A 161 -2.87 -22.65 5.25
N GLU A 162 -1.57 -22.66 4.95
CA GLU A 162 -0.52 -22.99 5.90
C GLU A 162 0.42 -21.80 6.08
N VAL A 163 0.78 -21.50 7.32
CA VAL A 163 1.78 -20.49 7.65
C VAL A 163 2.94 -21.18 8.35
N ARG A 164 4.14 -21.09 7.79
CA ARG A 164 5.35 -21.75 8.31
C ARG A 164 6.39 -20.70 8.67
N MET A 165 6.85 -20.71 9.91
CA MET A 165 7.97 -19.88 10.37
C MET A 165 9.27 -20.67 10.21
N GLN A 166 10.25 -20.11 9.50
CA GLN A 166 11.57 -20.74 9.30
C GLN A 166 12.67 -19.72 9.55
N ARG A 167 13.84 -20.18 10.02
CA ARG A 167 15.01 -19.29 10.11
C ARG A 167 15.34 -18.73 8.74
N SER A 168 15.76 -17.46 8.71
CA SER A 168 16.17 -16.80 7.48
C SER A 168 17.28 -17.61 6.82
N ALA A 169 16.98 -18.13 5.63
CA ALA A 169 17.89 -18.91 4.83
C ALA A 169 17.51 -18.69 3.36
N PHE A 170 18.46 -18.92 2.46
CA PHE A 170 18.16 -18.85 1.05
C PHE A 170 17.29 -20.05 0.65
N ASP A 171 16.13 -19.74 0.08
CA ASP A 171 15.24 -20.71 -0.54
C ASP A 171 14.95 -20.27 -1.98
N ARG A 172 15.04 -21.22 -2.92
CA ARG A 172 14.87 -20.93 -4.35
C ARG A 172 13.44 -20.52 -4.67
N GLU A 173 12.44 -21.18 -4.08
CA GLU A 173 11.02 -20.86 -4.33
C GLU A 173 10.70 -19.44 -3.85
N SER A 174 11.19 -19.08 -2.66
CA SER A 174 11.08 -17.73 -2.10
C SER A 174 11.77 -16.68 -2.99
N PHE A 175 12.95 -16.98 -3.53
CA PHE A 175 13.63 -16.06 -4.45
C PHE A 175 12.87 -15.85 -5.76
N GLU A 176 12.32 -16.91 -6.37
CA GLU A 176 11.53 -16.77 -7.59
C GLU A 176 10.24 -15.96 -7.34
N LEU A 177 9.59 -16.16 -6.19
CA LEU A 177 8.46 -15.33 -5.78
C LEU A 177 8.86 -13.86 -5.60
N TYR A 178 9.98 -13.59 -4.93
CA TYR A 178 10.53 -12.24 -4.78
C TYR A 178 10.80 -11.58 -6.13
N LYS A 179 11.43 -12.31 -7.07
CA LYS A 179 11.69 -11.84 -8.42
C LYS A 179 10.42 -11.48 -9.17
N LYS A 180 9.40 -12.36 -9.14
CA LYS A 180 8.08 -12.10 -9.72
C LYS A 180 7.47 -10.83 -9.12
N TYR A 181 7.53 -10.69 -7.79
CA TYR A 181 7.02 -9.52 -7.09
C TYR A 181 7.73 -8.22 -7.49
N GLN A 182 9.07 -8.19 -7.49
CA GLN A 182 9.85 -7.00 -7.87
C GLN A 182 9.55 -6.56 -9.31
N VAL A 183 9.55 -7.48 -10.27
CA VAL A 183 9.27 -7.16 -11.68
C VAL A 183 7.84 -6.65 -11.86
N LEU A 184 6.85 -7.29 -11.22
CA LEU A 184 5.45 -6.97 -11.49
C LEU A 184 4.91 -5.79 -10.68
N VAL A 185 5.39 -5.59 -9.45
CA VAL A 185 4.89 -4.57 -8.51
C VAL A 185 5.81 -3.35 -8.44
N HIS A 186 7.13 -3.54 -8.53
CA HIS A 186 8.12 -2.46 -8.48
C HIS A 186 8.70 -2.06 -9.84
N ASN A 187 8.44 -2.87 -10.89
CA ASN A 187 8.92 -2.63 -12.26
C ASN A 187 10.46 -2.67 -12.36
N ASP A 188 11.09 -3.47 -11.50
CA ASP A 188 12.53 -3.69 -11.51
C ASP A 188 12.94 -4.48 -12.76
N LYS A 189 13.96 -3.98 -13.47
CA LYS A 189 14.45 -4.61 -14.70
C LYS A 189 15.38 -5.79 -14.45
N GLN A 190 16.09 -5.76 -13.32
CA GLN A 190 17.07 -6.78 -12.95
C GLN A 190 16.92 -7.12 -11.47
N VAL A 191 16.74 -8.39 -11.17
CA VAL A 191 16.65 -8.90 -9.80
C VAL A 191 17.74 -9.95 -9.63
N LEU A 192 18.77 -9.60 -8.87
CA LEU A 192 19.93 -10.44 -8.62
C LEU A 192 19.76 -11.24 -7.33
N GLU A 193 20.16 -12.51 -7.36
CA GLU A 193 20.16 -13.38 -6.17
C GLU A 193 21.04 -12.80 -5.06
N SER A 194 22.19 -12.22 -5.39
CA SER A 194 23.10 -11.58 -4.43
C SER A 194 22.44 -10.40 -3.71
N SER A 195 21.68 -9.57 -4.43
CA SER A 195 20.93 -8.47 -3.84
C SER A 195 19.80 -8.98 -2.94
N TYR A 196 19.09 -10.03 -3.34
CA TYR A 196 18.07 -10.69 -2.51
C TYR A 196 18.68 -11.26 -1.23
N ARG A 197 19.79 -11.99 -1.33
CA ARG A 197 20.49 -12.57 -0.18
C ARG A 197 20.91 -11.49 0.81
N ARG A 198 21.65 -10.49 0.34
CA ARG A 198 22.12 -9.38 1.16
C ARG A 198 20.98 -8.63 1.85
N PHE A 199 19.84 -8.47 1.17
CA PHE A 199 18.72 -7.68 1.70
C PHE A 199 17.81 -8.49 2.63
N LEU A 200 17.46 -9.73 2.26
CA LEU A 200 16.37 -10.49 2.89
C LEU A 200 16.79 -11.81 3.52
N VAL A 201 17.99 -12.32 3.24
CA VAL A 201 18.47 -13.59 3.80
C VAL A 201 19.53 -13.33 4.87
N ASP A 202 20.60 -12.64 4.49
CA ASP A 202 21.74 -12.36 5.34
C ASP A 202 21.32 -11.39 6.44
N SER A 203 21.63 -11.76 7.69
CA SER A 203 21.27 -10.98 8.86
C SER A 203 22.48 -10.71 9.73
N PRO A 204 22.66 -9.47 10.22
CA PRO A 204 23.66 -9.16 11.22
C PRO A 204 23.24 -9.64 12.62
N LEU A 205 21.98 -10.06 12.81
CA LEU A 205 21.50 -10.54 14.09
C LEU A 205 22.08 -11.92 14.39
N VAL A 206 22.76 -12.04 15.52
CA VAL A 206 23.22 -13.33 16.04
C VAL A 206 22.01 -14.09 16.58
N PRO A 207 21.66 -15.27 16.03
CA PRO A 207 20.54 -16.05 16.53
C PRO A 207 20.75 -16.45 17.99
N PHE A 208 19.69 -16.35 18.78
CA PHE A 208 19.70 -16.73 20.20
C PHE A 208 18.40 -17.46 20.54
N GLN A 209 18.45 -18.39 21.48
CA GLN A 209 17.31 -19.20 21.90
C GLN A 209 17.09 -19.01 23.40
N SER A 210 15.93 -18.49 23.81
CA SER A 210 15.47 -18.60 25.19
C SER A 210 14.71 -19.91 25.41
N ALA A 211 14.30 -20.16 26.66
CA ALA A 211 13.50 -21.32 27.02
C ALA A 211 12.17 -21.40 26.25
N SER A 212 11.60 -20.27 25.86
CA SER A 212 10.27 -20.19 25.23
C SER A 212 10.26 -19.61 23.82
N THR A 213 11.31 -18.87 23.41
CA THR A 213 11.33 -18.12 22.13
C THR A 213 12.67 -18.21 21.43
N SER A 214 12.63 -18.36 20.10
CA SER A 214 13.82 -18.18 19.25
C SER A 214 13.88 -16.75 18.73
N TYR A 215 15.03 -16.12 18.91
CA TYR A 215 15.35 -14.79 18.40
C TYR A 215 16.21 -14.86 17.14
N GLY A 216 16.21 -13.77 16.37
CA GLY A 216 16.93 -13.61 15.11
C GLY A 216 16.00 -13.33 13.93
N SER A 217 16.50 -13.54 12.71
CA SER A 217 15.74 -13.31 11.47
C SER A 217 15.05 -14.58 10.97
N PHE A 218 13.83 -14.42 10.48
CA PHE A 218 12.96 -15.50 10.02
C PHE A 218 12.22 -15.13 8.74
N HIS A 219 11.85 -16.16 7.97
CA HIS A 219 10.90 -16.08 6.87
C HIS A 219 9.60 -16.77 7.28
N GLN A 220 8.50 -16.02 7.26
CA GLN A 220 7.13 -16.51 7.38
C GLN A 220 6.60 -16.86 5.99
N GLN A 221 6.55 -18.15 5.66
CA GLN A 221 6.02 -18.65 4.39
C GLN A 221 4.51 -18.88 4.48
N TYR A 222 3.75 -18.21 3.62
CA TYR A 222 2.31 -18.38 3.47
C TYR A 222 2.04 -19.26 2.25
N ARG A 223 1.39 -20.41 2.46
CA ARG A 223 1.11 -21.39 1.41
C ARG A 223 -0.38 -21.65 1.27
N ILE A 224 -0.88 -21.59 0.04
CA ILE A 224 -2.27 -21.98 -0.28
C ILE A 224 -2.21 -23.26 -1.10
N ASP A 225 -2.80 -24.33 -0.57
CA ASP A 225 -2.75 -25.68 -1.15
C ASP A 225 -1.31 -26.11 -1.49
N GLY A 226 -0.38 -25.86 -0.58
CA GLY A 226 1.03 -26.17 -0.74
C GLY A 226 1.84 -25.17 -1.59
N ARG A 227 1.21 -24.30 -2.39
CA ARG A 227 1.91 -23.30 -3.20
C ARG A 227 2.30 -22.08 -2.36
N LEU A 228 3.56 -21.64 -2.41
CA LEU A 228 4.02 -20.41 -1.77
C LEU A 228 3.41 -19.17 -2.43
N VAL A 229 2.67 -18.38 -1.65
CA VAL A 229 1.97 -17.17 -2.14
C VAL A 229 2.44 -15.88 -1.48
N ALA A 230 3.08 -15.94 -0.32
CA ALA A 230 3.76 -14.80 0.30
C ALA A 230 4.89 -15.24 1.21
N VAL A 231 5.85 -14.35 1.41
CA VAL A 231 6.92 -14.48 2.39
C VAL A 231 7.05 -13.17 3.16
N GLY A 232 6.79 -13.23 4.46
CA GLY A 232 7.13 -12.18 5.41
C GLY A 232 8.56 -12.38 5.90
N VAL A 233 9.36 -11.32 5.88
CA VAL A 233 10.72 -11.30 6.44
C VAL A 233 10.63 -10.53 7.75
N VAL A 234 10.86 -11.23 8.85
CA VAL A 234 10.65 -10.71 10.20
C VAL A 234 11.87 -10.94 11.08
N ASP A 235 12.12 -10.02 12.00
CA ASP A 235 13.09 -10.18 13.06
C ASP A 235 12.37 -10.34 14.40
N ILE A 236 12.65 -11.42 15.12
CA ILE A 236 12.15 -11.66 16.47
C ILE A 236 13.24 -11.18 17.44
N LEU A 237 12.91 -10.12 18.19
CA LEU A 237 13.79 -9.43 19.14
C LEU A 237 13.23 -9.54 20.57
N PRO A 238 14.05 -9.31 21.61
CA PRO A 238 13.63 -9.49 23.01
C PRO A 238 12.34 -8.76 23.40
N LYS A 239 12.05 -7.61 22.78
CA LYS A 239 10.87 -6.81 23.07
C LYS A 239 9.83 -6.79 21.95
N CYS A 240 10.18 -7.21 20.74
CA CYS A 240 9.30 -7.01 19.60
C CYS A 240 9.50 -8.00 18.47
N LEU A 241 8.44 -8.15 17.65
CA LEU A 241 8.54 -8.66 16.30
C LEU A 241 8.63 -7.47 15.34
N SER A 242 9.65 -7.44 14.49
CA SER A 242 9.86 -6.40 13.48
C SER A 242 9.57 -6.93 12.09
N SER A 243 8.55 -6.37 11.42
CA SER A 243 8.21 -6.70 10.04
C SER A 243 9.11 -5.91 9.08
N LYS A 244 10.15 -6.56 8.57
CA LYS A 244 11.18 -5.93 7.73
C LYS A 244 10.70 -5.76 6.29
N TYR A 245 10.16 -6.82 5.71
CA TYR A 245 9.73 -6.81 4.32
C TYR A 245 8.68 -7.88 4.06
N LEU A 246 7.83 -7.67 3.06
CA LEU A 246 6.87 -8.67 2.60
C LEU A 246 6.84 -8.63 1.08
N PHE A 247 6.98 -9.80 0.47
CA PHE A 247 6.74 -10.00 -0.96
C PHE A 247 5.75 -11.15 -1.15
N TRP A 248 4.93 -11.03 -2.18
CA TRP A 248 3.78 -11.90 -2.37
C TRP A 248 3.46 -12.07 -3.84
N ASP A 249 2.70 -13.10 -4.18
CA ASP A 249 2.38 -13.44 -5.55
C ASP A 249 1.32 -12.47 -6.10
N PRO A 250 1.63 -11.65 -7.12
CA PRO A 250 0.69 -10.70 -7.72
C PRO A 250 -0.63 -11.32 -8.21
N ASP A 251 -0.69 -12.63 -8.42
CA ASP A 251 -1.93 -13.37 -8.76
C ASP A 251 -2.92 -13.43 -7.59
N PHE A 252 -2.42 -13.26 -6.37
CA PHE A 252 -3.17 -13.30 -5.11
C PHE A 252 -3.38 -11.90 -4.51
N ALA A 253 -3.21 -10.83 -5.31
CA ALA A 253 -3.38 -9.43 -4.87
C ALA A 253 -4.75 -9.18 -4.19
N PHE A 254 -5.80 -9.84 -4.69
CA PHE A 254 -7.16 -9.73 -4.18
C PHE A 254 -7.29 -10.16 -2.71
N LEU A 255 -6.38 -10.99 -2.20
CA LEU A 255 -6.37 -11.43 -0.80
C LEU A 255 -5.78 -10.39 0.15
N SER A 256 -5.16 -9.32 -0.34
CA SER A 256 -4.48 -8.31 0.49
C SER A 256 -3.49 -8.92 1.49
N LEU A 257 -2.63 -9.83 1.02
CA LEU A 257 -1.75 -10.65 1.85
C LEU A 257 -0.88 -9.86 2.84
N GLY A 258 -0.55 -8.59 2.55
CA GLY A 258 0.17 -7.75 3.52
C GLY A 258 -0.64 -7.30 4.73
N LYS A 259 -1.95 -7.08 4.57
CA LYS A 259 -2.82 -6.83 5.73
C LYS A 259 -3.02 -8.09 6.55
N PHE A 260 -3.14 -9.23 5.87
CA PHE A 260 -3.27 -10.53 6.52
C PHE A 260 -2.01 -10.90 7.31
N SER A 261 -0.81 -10.75 6.71
CA SER A 261 0.47 -10.98 7.39
C SER A 261 0.58 -10.14 8.66
N ALA A 262 0.26 -8.85 8.59
CA ALA A 262 0.28 -7.98 9.77
C ALA A 262 -0.67 -8.45 10.89
N LEU A 263 -1.85 -8.99 10.57
CA LEU A 263 -2.76 -9.55 11.56
C LEU A 263 -2.20 -10.84 12.19
N GLN A 264 -1.61 -11.73 11.39
CA GLN A 264 -0.95 -12.94 11.89
C GLN A 264 0.23 -12.59 12.80
N GLU A 265 1.03 -11.59 12.44
CA GLU A 265 2.15 -11.10 13.24
C GLU A 265 1.68 -10.49 14.57
N ILE A 266 0.58 -9.72 14.58
CA ILE A 266 -0.06 -9.22 15.80
C ILE A 266 -0.53 -10.37 16.69
N GLU A 267 -1.22 -11.36 16.11
CA GLU A 267 -1.69 -12.53 16.85
C GLU A 267 -0.54 -13.33 17.44
N TRP A 268 0.54 -13.51 16.67
CA TRP A 268 1.75 -14.19 17.12
C TRP A 268 2.39 -13.48 18.31
N VAL A 269 2.56 -12.15 18.26
CA VAL A 269 3.08 -11.35 19.37
C VAL A 269 2.20 -11.49 20.61
N LYS A 270 0.88 -11.45 20.46
CA LYS A 270 -0.07 -11.62 21.57
C LYS A 270 -0.05 -13.01 22.18
N ALA A 271 0.20 -14.04 21.38
CA ALA A 271 0.24 -15.43 21.81
C ALA A 271 1.64 -15.88 22.27
N ALA A 272 2.67 -15.04 22.10
CA ALA A 272 4.04 -15.37 22.47
C ALA A 272 4.13 -15.65 23.98
N ALA A 273 4.78 -16.76 24.33
CA ALA A 273 4.98 -17.14 25.73
C ALA A 273 6.04 -16.29 26.44
N GLU A 274 6.80 -15.47 25.71
CA GLU A 274 7.82 -14.57 26.24
C GLU A 274 7.17 -13.25 26.70
N PRO A 275 7.09 -12.96 28.01
CA PRO A 275 6.38 -11.78 28.51
C PRO A 275 7.01 -10.46 28.07
N SER A 276 8.29 -10.43 27.71
CA SER A 276 8.95 -9.22 27.25
C SER A 276 8.61 -8.85 25.80
N LEU A 277 8.17 -9.81 24.98
CA LEU A 277 7.86 -9.62 23.57
C LEU A 277 6.45 -9.06 23.41
N GLN A 278 6.31 -7.75 23.62
CA GLN A 278 5.02 -7.07 23.70
C GLN A 278 4.71 -6.17 22.51
N TYR A 279 5.71 -5.87 21.68
CA TYR A 279 5.55 -4.88 20.62
C TYR A 279 5.62 -5.49 19.22
N TYR A 280 4.86 -4.90 18.30
CA TYR A 280 4.91 -5.25 16.89
C TYR A 280 5.30 -4.01 16.07
N TYR A 281 6.43 -4.09 15.37
CA TYR A 281 7.00 -2.99 14.62
C TYR A 281 6.73 -3.21 13.13
N LEU A 282 5.76 -2.48 12.56
CA LEU A 282 5.40 -2.56 11.13
C LEU A 282 6.41 -1.84 10.20
N GLY A 283 7.53 -1.35 10.75
CA GLY A 283 8.50 -0.51 10.06
C GLY A 283 8.02 0.93 9.88
N TYR A 284 8.66 1.66 8.95
CA TYR A 284 8.39 3.09 8.75
C TYR A 284 6.93 3.39 8.44
N TYR A 285 6.51 4.61 8.79
CA TYR A 285 5.22 5.20 8.45
C TYR A 285 5.44 6.58 7.82
N ILE A 286 4.90 6.79 6.62
CA ILE A 286 4.93 8.07 5.93
C ILE A 286 3.47 8.46 5.69
N HIS A 287 3.00 9.50 6.39
CA HIS A 287 1.58 9.87 6.41
C HIS A 287 1.01 10.19 5.01
N SER A 288 1.81 10.85 4.18
CA SER A 288 1.48 11.23 2.80
C SER A 288 1.51 10.05 1.82
N CYS A 289 2.05 8.88 2.20
CA CYS A 289 2.12 7.70 1.33
C CYS A 289 0.85 6.83 1.48
N PRO A 290 -0.03 6.76 0.46
CA PRO A 290 -1.28 6.00 0.57
C PRO A 290 -1.05 4.50 0.85
N LYS A 291 0.03 3.92 0.33
CA LYS A 291 0.41 2.51 0.55
C LYS A 291 0.78 2.21 2.01
N MET A 292 1.06 3.23 2.82
CA MET A 292 1.48 3.05 4.22
C MET A 292 0.39 3.42 5.23
N ARG A 293 -0.69 4.08 4.79
CA ARG A 293 -1.79 4.51 5.68
C ARG A 293 -2.45 3.38 6.45
N TYR A 294 -2.49 2.16 5.88
CA TYR A 294 -3.09 1.01 6.55
C TYR A 294 -2.40 0.64 7.87
N LYS A 295 -1.11 0.96 8.04
CA LYS A 295 -0.35 0.61 9.26
C LYS A 295 -0.91 1.29 10.50
N ALA A 296 -1.43 2.50 10.36
CA ALA A 296 -2.04 3.25 11.45
C ALA A 296 -3.46 2.76 11.82
N ALA A 297 -4.03 1.82 11.07
CA ALA A 297 -5.35 1.27 11.36
C ALA A 297 -5.34 0.15 12.40
N TYR A 298 -4.15 -0.37 12.76
CA TYR A 298 -4.00 -1.38 13.80
C TYR A 298 -3.82 -0.69 15.16
N ALA A 299 -4.71 -0.95 16.12
CA ALA A 299 -4.71 -0.28 17.41
C ALA A 299 -4.26 -1.20 18.56
N PRO A 300 -3.58 -0.68 19.61
CA PRO A 300 -3.10 0.71 19.70
C PRO A 300 -1.90 0.95 18.75
N ALA A 301 -1.91 2.11 18.05
CA ALA A 301 -0.84 2.52 17.16
C ALA A 301 -0.01 3.62 17.81
N GLU A 302 1.31 3.57 17.63
CA GLU A 302 2.25 4.59 18.09
C GLU A 302 3.24 4.96 16.98
N LEU A 303 3.70 6.21 16.98
CA LEU A 303 4.77 6.70 16.12
C LEU A 303 5.97 7.11 16.97
N LEU A 304 7.17 6.73 16.52
CA LEU A 304 8.41 7.17 17.14
C LEU A 304 8.71 8.61 16.70
N CYS A 305 8.84 9.53 17.65
CA CYS A 305 9.34 10.87 17.39
C CYS A 305 10.82 10.80 16.96
N PRO A 306 11.19 11.24 15.74
CA PRO A 306 12.56 11.09 15.25
C PRO A 306 13.58 11.95 16.02
N LEU A 307 13.13 13.00 16.71
CA LEU A 307 14.02 13.92 17.44
C LEU A 307 14.26 13.52 18.90
N THR A 308 13.24 12.98 19.55
CA THR A 308 13.31 12.67 21.00
C THR A 308 13.36 11.18 21.28
N LEU A 309 13.12 10.34 20.27
CA LEU A 309 13.00 8.89 20.37
C LEU A 309 11.91 8.42 21.34
N LYS A 310 10.89 9.26 21.57
CA LYS A 310 9.70 8.91 22.34
C LYS A 310 8.60 8.37 21.43
N TRP A 311 7.97 7.28 21.85
CA TRP A 311 6.76 6.76 21.22
C TRP A 311 5.56 7.62 21.60
N ILE A 312 4.75 7.99 20.60
CA ILE A 312 3.60 8.87 20.73
C ILE A 312 2.38 8.17 20.14
N PRO A 313 1.26 8.05 20.88
CA PRO A 313 0.02 7.49 20.36
C PRO A 313 -0.37 8.16 19.04
N PHE A 314 -0.79 7.34 18.06
CA PHE A 314 -1.08 7.83 16.72
C PHE A 314 -2.18 8.89 16.72
N ASP A 315 -3.18 8.80 17.58
CA ASP A 315 -4.25 9.81 17.64
C ASP A 315 -3.76 11.18 18.15
N ILE A 316 -2.68 11.20 18.95
CA ILE A 316 -2.00 12.43 19.36
C ILE A 316 -1.09 12.93 18.22
N ALA A 317 -0.39 12.03 17.54
CA ALA A 317 0.53 12.38 16.46
C ALA A 317 -0.17 12.77 15.15
N ARG A 318 -1.37 12.25 14.89
CA ARG A 318 -2.14 12.42 13.65
C ARG A 318 -2.32 13.89 13.24
N PRO A 319 -2.86 14.79 14.08
CA PRO A 319 -3.04 16.18 13.68
C PRO A 319 -1.70 16.86 13.36
N LEU A 320 -0.60 16.44 13.98
CA LEU A 320 0.73 16.98 13.69
C LEU A 320 1.23 16.52 12.31
N VAL A 321 1.16 15.23 12.00
CA VAL A 321 1.66 14.72 10.70
C VAL A 321 0.80 15.13 9.50
N GLU A 322 -0.37 15.71 9.74
CA GLU A 322 -1.23 16.31 8.73
C GLU A 322 -0.79 17.73 8.35
N THR A 323 -0.05 18.45 9.21
CA THR A 323 0.33 19.86 8.95
C THR A 323 1.54 20.02 8.03
N GLY A 324 2.39 19.01 7.90
CA GLY A 324 3.62 19.16 7.13
C GLY A 324 4.42 17.88 6.93
N ALA A 325 5.42 17.97 6.05
CA ALA A 325 6.27 16.84 5.66
C ALA A 325 7.22 16.40 6.80
N PHE A 326 7.59 17.32 7.70
CA PHE A 326 8.39 17.02 8.88
C PHE A 326 7.81 17.74 10.09
N VAL A 327 7.50 16.98 11.14
CA VAL A 327 6.94 17.51 12.38
C VAL A 327 7.56 16.84 13.59
N ARG A 328 7.83 17.65 14.63
CA ARG A 328 8.23 17.13 15.93
C ARG A 328 6.99 16.59 16.64
N LEU A 329 7.00 15.29 16.94
CA LEU A 329 5.86 14.62 17.57
C LEU A 329 5.82 14.73 19.10
N SER A 330 6.88 15.21 19.75
CA SER A 330 6.93 15.28 21.22
C SER A 330 7.82 16.40 21.76
N GLY A 331 7.42 16.99 22.89
CA GLY A 331 7.98 18.22 23.45
C GLY A 331 7.11 19.44 23.12
N GLU A 332 7.43 20.59 23.70
CA GLU A 332 6.72 21.84 23.38
C GLU A 332 6.97 22.22 21.92
N ASN A 333 5.89 22.27 21.13
CA ASN A 333 5.87 23.04 19.89
C ASN A 333 5.80 24.51 20.30
N LYS A 334 6.95 25.15 20.52
CA LYS A 334 7.01 26.59 20.25
C LYS A 334 6.78 26.72 18.75
N GLN A 335 5.53 27.04 18.40
CA GLN A 335 5.11 27.38 17.07
C GLN A 335 5.99 28.56 16.62
N ALA A 336 7.12 28.28 15.98
CA ALA A 336 7.77 29.27 15.15
C ALA A 336 6.90 29.35 13.90
N ASP A 337 6.14 30.43 13.80
CA ASP A 337 5.46 30.84 12.58
C ASP A 337 6.45 30.79 11.41
N ILE A 338 6.33 29.78 10.57
CA ILE A 338 6.94 29.77 9.23
C ILE A 338 5.83 30.13 8.23
N THR A 339 5.14 31.25 8.46
CA THR A 339 4.39 31.94 7.41
C THR A 339 4.38 33.45 7.69
N SER A 340 5.04 34.18 6.77
CA SER A 340 5.00 35.62 6.53
C SER A 340 5.48 36.60 7.61
N ASN A 341 6.57 37.29 7.23
CA ASN A 341 7.03 38.60 7.69
C ASN A 341 7.55 38.73 9.12
N GLY A 342 8.85 38.51 9.27
CA GLY A 342 9.62 38.97 10.41
C GLY A 342 11.10 38.93 10.07
N THR A 343 11.63 40.08 9.64
CA THR A 343 13.07 40.34 9.61
C THR A 343 13.56 40.44 11.05
N GLU A 344 13.63 39.32 11.76
CA GLU A 344 14.36 39.22 13.00
C GLU A 344 15.39 38.11 12.83
N ALA A 345 16.63 38.56 12.71
CA ALA A 345 17.80 37.71 12.72
C ALA A 345 17.78 36.87 14.00
N LEU A 346 17.39 35.60 13.88
CA LEU A 346 17.83 34.56 14.81
C LEU A 346 19.35 34.66 14.86
N GLU A 347 19.86 35.10 16.00
CA GLU A 347 21.28 35.31 16.25
C GLU A 347 22.05 34.09 15.74
N LEU A 348 23.05 34.37 14.89
CA LEU A 348 24.04 33.43 14.40
C LEU A 348 24.74 32.78 15.59
N HIS A 349 24.18 31.70 16.13
CA HIS A 349 24.95 30.79 16.94
C HIS A 349 26.06 30.23 16.05
N GLU A 350 27.29 30.58 16.44
CA GLU A 350 28.59 30.35 15.81
C GLU A 350 28.56 29.47 14.54
N THR A 351 29.01 30.05 13.43
CA THR A 351 29.30 29.29 12.20
C THR A 351 30.17 28.08 12.56
N PRO A 352 29.79 26.85 12.19
CA PRO A 352 30.56 25.67 12.51
C PRO A 352 32.00 25.84 12.04
N LYS A 353 32.97 25.60 12.94
CA LYS A 353 34.41 25.85 12.69
C LYS A 353 34.92 25.16 11.42
N ASN A 354 34.24 24.07 11.01
CA ASN A 354 34.64 23.22 9.88
C ASN A 354 33.59 23.16 8.75
N LEU A 355 32.70 24.15 8.60
CA LEU A 355 31.68 24.13 7.53
C LEU A 355 32.30 24.00 6.13
N GLY A 356 33.48 24.59 5.91
CA GLY A 356 34.22 24.48 4.66
C GLY A 356 34.77 23.08 4.36
N GLU A 357 34.85 22.20 5.36
CA GLU A 357 35.36 20.82 5.23
C GLU A 357 34.25 19.80 4.95
N VAL A 358 33.00 20.26 4.80
CA VAL A 358 31.88 19.37 4.49
C VAL A 358 32.07 18.76 3.10
N PRO A 359 32.09 17.41 2.96
CA PRO A 359 32.17 16.76 1.67
C PRO A 359 30.86 16.92 0.90
N ILE A 360 30.95 17.46 -0.31
CA ILE A 360 29.86 17.65 -1.26
C ILE A 360 30.02 16.65 -2.40
N LEU A 361 29.02 15.79 -2.60
CA LEU A 361 28.95 14.85 -3.71
C LEU A 361 28.20 15.50 -4.88
N LEU A 362 28.90 15.68 -6.00
CA LEU A 362 28.34 16.20 -7.25
C LEU A 362 27.81 15.01 -8.08
N TYR A 363 26.48 14.83 -8.12
CA TYR A 363 25.88 13.68 -8.83
C TYR A 363 26.21 13.64 -10.32
N SER A 364 26.31 14.79 -10.98
CA SER A 364 26.56 14.88 -12.42
C SER A 364 27.96 14.41 -12.82
N SER A 365 28.94 14.52 -11.92
CA SER A 365 30.34 14.19 -12.20
C SER A 365 30.89 13.06 -11.34
N ALA A 366 30.07 12.50 -10.42
CA ALA A 366 30.45 11.50 -9.43
C ALA A 366 31.71 11.89 -8.60
N ARG A 367 31.97 13.19 -8.46
CA ARG A 367 33.10 13.71 -7.67
C ARG A 367 32.65 14.13 -6.29
N CYS A 368 33.52 13.93 -5.31
CA CYS A 368 33.39 14.50 -3.97
C CYS A 368 34.41 15.63 -3.82
N ILE A 369 33.94 16.81 -3.44
CA ILE A 369 34.76 18.01 -3.21
C ILE A 369 34.40 18.61 -1.86
N LEU A 370 35.27 19.43 -1.27
CA LEU A 370 34.94 20.12 -0.03
C LEU A 370 34.11 21.37 -0.33
N LEU A 371 33.25 21.79 0.60
CA LEU A 371 32.44 23.00 0.44
C LEU A 371 33.33 24.22 0.13
N LYS A 372 34.48 24.36 0.81
CA LYS A 372 35.45 25.45 0.54
C LYS A 372 35.97 25.46 -0.91
N ASP A 373 36.08 24.30 -1.54
CA ASP A 373 36.54 24.19 -2.93
C ASP A 373 35.39 24.54 -3.89
N LEU A 374 34.15 24.16 -3.54
CA LEU A 374 32.95 24.52 -4.29
C LEU A 374 32.67 26.03 -4.23
N GLU A 375 32.98 26.69 -3.11
CA GLU A 375 32.84 28.14 -2.93
C GLU A 375 33.68 28.95 -3.93
N LEU A 376 34.82 28.40 -4.36
CA LEU A 376 35.69 29.01 -5.37
C LEU A 376 35.17 28.82 -6.80
N ALA A 377 34.31 27.82 -7.02
CA ALA A 377 33.90 27.38 -8.36
C ALA A 377 32.45 27.71 -8.72
N ALA A 378 31.59 28.04 -7.75
CA ALA A 378 30.14 28.20 -7.97
C ALA A 378 29.62 29.62 -7.67
N PRO A 379 28.45 30.01 -8.23
CA PRO A 379 27.88 31.33 -8.00
C PRO A 379 27.58 31.60 -6.51
N LYS A 380 27.92 32.80 -6.02
CA LYS A 380 27.72 33.20 -4.60
C LYS A 380 26.31 32.94 -4.08
N ARG A 381 25.28 33.28 -4.85
CA ARG A 381 23.87 33.05 -4.47
C ARG A 381 23.52 31.57 -4.28
N PHE A 382 24.12 30.69 -5.07
CA PHE A 382 23.95 29.24 -4.92
C PHE A 382 24.66 28.74 -3.66
N ILE A 383 25.89 29.21 -3.42
CA ILE A 383 26.68 28.89 -2.23
C ILE A 383 25.97 29.35 -0.96
N GLU A 384 25.40 30.56 -0.94
CA GLU A 384 24.67 31.08 0.21
C GLU A 384 23.43 30.24 0.52
N GLY A 385 22.67 29.86 -0.51
CA GLY A 385 21.53 28.95 -0.35
C GLY A 385 21.94 27.57 0.18
N LEU A 386 23.05 27.02 -0.33
CA LEU A 386 23.59 25.73 0.13
C LEU A 386 24.09 25.83 1.58
N LYS A 387 24.84 26.86 1.94
CA LYS A 387 25.29 27.12 3.31
C LYS A 387 24.11 27.23 4.27
N TRP A 388 23.05 27.94 3.86
CA TRP A 388 21.84 28.04 4.66
C TRP A 388 21.20 26.67 4.90
N GLN A 389 21.08 25.82 3.87
CA GLN A 389 20.58 24.46 4.00
C GLN A 389 21.46 23.58 4.90
N LEU A 390 22.78 23.67 4.75
CA LEU A 390 23.74 22.96 5.58
C LEU A 390 23.63 23.37 7.04
N LEU A 391 23.49 24.68 7.32
CA LEU A 391 23.31 25.21 8.67
C LEU A 391 21.99 24.72 9.31
N GLN A 392 20.89 24.74 8.57
CA GLN A 392 19.60 24.21 9.02
C GLN A 392 19.70 22.71 9.37
N TYR A 393 20.37 21.94 8.51
CA TYR A 393 20.59 20.53 8.78
C TYR A 393 21.52 20.30 9.97
N TRP A 394 22.59 21.08 10.10
CA TRP A 394 23.53 21.00 11.21
C TRP A 394 22.85 21.27 12.55
N GLN A 395 21.95 22.25 12.61
CA GLN A 395 21.10 22.51 13.77
C GLN A 395 20.19 21.33 14.11
N LEU A 396 19.72 20.62 13.08
CA LEU A 396 18.81 19.49 13.25
C LEU A 396 19.51 18.22 13.76
N VAL A 397 20.69 17.88 13.23
CA VAL A 397 21.37 16.60 13.50
C VAL A 397 22.56 16.69 14.46
N GLY A 398 23.04 17.90 14.75
CA GLY A 398 24.21 18.15 15.58
C GLY A 398 25.55 17.90 14.86
N GLU A 399 26.61 18.50 15.39
CA GLU A 399 27.97 18.52 14.79
C GLU A 399 28.55 17.12 14.52
N GLY A 400 28.40 16.20 15.46
CA GLY A 400 28.97 14.86 15.34
C GLY A 400 28.36 14.03 14.20
N LEU A 401 27.12 14.28 13.79
CA LEU A 401 26.49 13.61 12.64
C LEU A 401 26.72 14.41 11.36
N ALA A 402 26.54 15.74 11.40
CA ALA A 402 26.72 16.60 10.25
C ALA A 402 28.13 16.50 9.64
N SER A 403 29.17 16.37 10.47
CA SER A 403 30.57 16.23 10.04
C SER A 403 30.93 14.91 9.35
N ARG A 404 30.10 13.86 9.49
CA ARG A 404 30.36 12.53 8.91
C ARG A 404 29.56 12.24 7.64
N MET A 405 28.75 13.19 7.19
CA MET A 405 27.85 13.01 6.05
C MET A 405 28.36 13.73 4.80
N ALA A 406 28.23 13.05 3.66
CA ALA A 406 28.42 13.67 2.36
C ALA A 406 27.09 14.25 1.87
N TYR A 407 27.08 15.54 1.54
CA TYR A 407 25.90 16.21 1.01
C TYR A 407 25.86 16.11 -0.50
N ALA A 408 24.79 15.51 -1.02
CA ALA A 408 24.70 15.24 -2.43
C ALA A 408 23.84 16.31 -3.13
N ILE A 409 24.42 16.96 -4.14
CA ILE A 409 23.73 17.97 -4.95
C ILE A 409 23.67 17.55 -6.42
N GLN A 410 22.51 17.76 -7.03
CA GLN A 410 22.37 17.69 -8.49
C GLN A 410 22.81 19.04 -9.07
N SER A 411 24.12 19.18 -9.27
CA SER A 411 24.67 20.34 -9.95
C SER A 411 24.28 20.33 -11.44
N LYS A 412 23.74 21.46 -11.93
CA LYS A 412 23.62 21.77 -13.37
C LYS A 412 24.88 22.41 -13.97
N PHE A 413 25.93 22.56 -13.16
CA PHE A 413 27.20 23.14 -13.59
C PHE A 413 28.07 22.02 -14.17
N SER A 414 28.37 22.14 -15.47
CA SER A 414 29.31 21.32 -16.25
C SER A 414 30.74 21.75 -16.04
#